data_AF-A0A1N7HFS3-F1
#
_entry.id   AF-A0A1N7HFS3-F1
#
_cell.length_a   1.000
_cell.length_b   1.000
_cell.length_c   1.000
_cell.angle_alpha   90.00
_cell.angle_beta   90.00
_cell.angle_gamma   90.00
#
_symmetry.space_group_name_H-M   'P 1'
#
loop_
_entity.id
_entity.type
_entity.pdbx_description
1 polymer ?
#
loop_
_entity_poly.entity_id
_entity_poly.type
_entity_poly.pdbx_seq_one_letter_code
_entity_poly.pdbx_strand_id
1 'polypeptide(L)'
;MSQDPAAARHLAQAIAAIDAQLGEGYAAKHPELVASLVQSSTIEAAVSKGYGAHQEALGVAQSLTAQICETLLRLKPKFFGG
;
A
#
# COMPACT_ATOMS: atom_id res chain seq x y z
N MET A 1 -17.95 -14.11 -14.08
CA MET A 1 -17.39 -12.87 -13.51
C MET A 1 -16.67 -13.26 -12.23
N SER A 2 -15.34 -13.37 -12.25
CA SER A 2 -14.59 -13.57 -11.00
C SER A 2 -14.68 -12.26 -10.20
N GLN A 3 -15.46 -12.26 -9.12
CA GLN A 3 -15.45 -11.13 -8.19
C GLN A 3 -14.09 -11.12 -7.47
N ASP A 4 -13.37 -10.01 -7.56
CA ASP A 4 -12.16 -9.78 -6.78
C ASP A 4 -12.52 -9.79 -5.29
N PRO A 5 -11.94 -10.71 -4.48
CA PRO A 5 -12.25 -10.81 -3.05
C PRO A 5 -11.93 -9.51 -2.28
N ALA A 6 -11.00 -8.69 -2.77
CA ALA A 6 -10.73 -7.38 -2.17
C ALA A 6 -11.89 -6.40 -2.40
N ALA A 7 -12.46 -6.38 -3.61
CA ALA A 7 -13.59 -5.53 -3.95
C ALA A 7 -14.84 -5.89 -3.14
N ALA A 8 -15.12 -7.18 -2.96
CA ALA A 8 -16.24 -7.66 -2.14
C ALA A 8 -16.10 -7.23 -0.67
N ARG A 9 -14.87 -7.29 -0.12
CA ARG A 9 -14.57 -6.85 1.24
C ARG A 9 -14.77 -5.34 1.42
N HIS A 10 -14.26 -4.53 0.49
CA HIS A 10 -14.41 -3.06 0.56
C HIS A 10 -15.87 -2.64 0.44
N LEU A 11 -16.65 -3.32 -0.40
CA LEU A 11 -18.09 -3.11 -0.51
C LEU A 11 -18.83 -3.38 0.81
N ALA A 12 -18.57 -4.53 1.44
CA ALA A 12 -19.21 -4.87 2.71
C ALA A 12 -18.85 -3.88 3.83
N GLN A 13 -17.60 -3.43 3.89
CA GLN A 13 -17.14 -2.44 4.86
C GLN A 13 -17.78 -1.07 4.63
N ALA A 14 -17.91 -0.63 3.37
CA ALA A 14 -18.55 0.64 3.04
C ALA A 14 -20.03 0.65 3.46
N ILE A 15 -20.77 -0.41 3.14
CA ILE A 15 -22.18 -0.55 3.53
C ILE A 15 -22.33 -0.50 5.06
N ALA A 16 -21.53 -1.29 5.78
CA ALA A 16 -21.60 -1.32 7.25
C ALA A 16 -21.25 0.04 7.88
N ALA A 17 -20.26 0.75 7.33
CA ALA A 17 -19.86 2.07 7.83
C ALA A 17 -20.92 3.14 7.58
N ILE A 18 -21.63 3.08 6.45
CA ILE A 18 -22.73 3.99 6.12
C ILE A 18 -23.91 3.73 7.03
N ASP A 19 -24.35 2.47 7.15
CA ASP A 19 -25.51 2.12 7.97
C ASP A 19 -25.25 2.40 9.47
N ALA A 20 -24.02 2.20 9.96
CA ALA A 20 -23.65 2.53 11.33
C ALA A 20 -23.69 4.03 11.63
N GLN A 21 -23.41 4.90 10.65
CA GLN A 21 -23.36 6.36 10.85
C GLN A 21 -24.69 7.05 10.53
N LEU A 22 -25.41 6.57 9.52
CA LEU A 22 -26.58 7.25 8.94
C LEU A 22 -27.89 6.49 9.17
N GLY A 23 -27.82 5.33 9.83
CA GLY A 23 -28.97 4.51 10.18
C GLY A 23 -29.11 3.28 9.28
N GLU A 24 -29.73 2.24 9.83
CA GLU A 24 -29.89 0.96 9.14
C GLU A 24 -30.69 1.09 7.83
N GLY A 25 -30.16 0.51 6.76
CA GLY A 25 -30.77 0.54 5.43
C GLY A 25 -30.58 1.86 4.67
N TYR A 26 -29.77 2.80 5.19
CA TYR A 26 -29.41 4.01 4.48
C TYR A 26 -28.54 3.70 3.27
N ALA A 27 -27.57 2.79 3.40
CA ALA A 27 -26.68 2.38 2.31
C ALA A 27 -27.45 1.81 1.10
N ALA A 28 -28.50 1.02 1.37
CA ALA A 28 -29.33 0.42 0.32
C ALA A 28 -30.12 1.47 -0.49
N LYS A 29 -30.45 2.61 0.13
CA LYS A 29 -31.16 3.73 -0.52
C LYS A 29 -30.22 4.69 -1.25
N HIS A 30 -28.91 4.60 -0.98
CA HIS A 30 -27.89 5.52 -1.48
C HIS A 30 -26.69 4.78 -2.10
N PRO A 31 -26.90 4.02 -3.19
CA PRO A 31 -25.83 3.27 -3.85
C PRO A 31 -24.67 4.15 -4.37
N GLU A 32 -24.95 5.41 -4.70
CA GLU A 32 -23.96 6.41 -5.11
C GLU A 32 -22.94 6.71 -3.99
N LEU A 33 -23.40 6.71 -2.74
CA LEU A 33 -22.56 6.96 -1.58
C LEU A 33 -21.65 5.75 -1.31
N VAL A 34 -22.22 4.54 -1.43
CA VAL A 34 -21.48 3.27 -1.35
C VAL A 34 -20.39 3.22 -2.41
N ALA A 35 -20.72 3.53 -3.67
CA ALA A 35 -19.76 3.53 -4.77
C ALA A 35 -18.60 4.52 -4.53
N SER A 36 -18.91 5.73 -4.05
CA SER A 36 -17.91 6.76 -3.73
C SER A 36 -16.95 6.29 -2.62
N LEU A 37 -17.48 5.70 -1.56
CA LEU A 37 -16.67 5.17 -0.45
C LEU A 37 -15.80 3.98 -0.86
N VAL A 38 -16.34 3.04 -1.65
CA VAL A 38 -15.56 1.93 -2.19
C VAL A 38 -14.44 2.44 -3.08
N GLN A 39 -14.71 3.42 -3.93
CA GLN A 39 -13.71 4.05 -4.79
C GLN A 39 -12.60 4.73 -3.97
N SER A 40 -12.95 5.54 -2.97
CA SER A 40 -11.98 6.18 -2.08
C SER A 40 -11.13 5.16 -1.33
N SER A 41 -11.74 4.10 -0.76
CA SER A 41 -11.00 3.05 -0.04
C SER A 41 -10.03 2.29 -0.95
N THR A 42 -10.39 2.09 -2.21
CA THR A 42 -9.54 1.43 -3.21
C THR A 42 -8.34 2.30 -3.58
N ILE A 43 -8.55 3.61 -3.70
CA ILE A 43 -7.48 4.58 -3.94
C ILE A 43 -6.52 4.62 -2.75
N GLU A 44 -7.03 4.71 -1.52
CA GLU A 44 -6.19 4.69 -0.32
C GLU A 44 -5.38 3.39 -0.20
N ALA A 45 -5.99 2.24 -0.50
CA ALA A 45 -5.30 0.96 -0.52
C ALA A 45 -4.20 0.91 -1.60
N ALA A 46 -4.46 1.48 -2.79
CA ALA A 46 -3.46 1.57 -3.86
C ALA A 46 -2.30 2.50 -3.48
N VAL A 47 -2.59 3.66 -2.89
CA VAL A 47 -1.60 4.63 -2.41
C VAL A 47 -0.75 4.03 -1.29
N SER A 48 -1.38 3.38 -0.30
CA SER A 48 -0.68 2.69 0.79
C SER A 48 0.27 1.60 0.28
N LYS A 49 -0.19 0.78 -0.67
CA LYS A 49 0.67 -0.21 -1.35
C LYS A 49 1.84 0.43 -2.08
N GLY A 50 1.60 1.55 -2.77
CA GLY A 50 2.64 2.33 -3.44
C GLY A 50 3.70 2.88 -2.47
N TYR A 51 3.27 3.46 -1.35
CA TYR A 51 4.19 3.93 -0.30
C TYR A 51 5.00 2.80 0.32
N GLY A 52 4.38 1.66 0.61
CA GLY A 52 5.07 0.48 1.14
C GLY A 52 6.15 -0.03 0.19
N ALA A 53 5.82 -0.21 -1.10
CA ALA A 53 6.78 -0.64 -2.11
C ALA A 53 7.94 0.37 -2.28
N HIS A 54 7.66 1.67 -2.18
CA HIS A 54 8.68 2.71 -2.24
C HIS A 54 9.65 2.66 -1.04
N GLN A 55 9.12 2.45 0.17
CA GLN A 55 9.96 2.30 1.36
C GLN A 55 10.82 1.03 1.32
N GLU A 56 10.27 -0.07 0.82
CA GLU A 56 11.01 -1.32 0.62
C GLU A 56 12.15 -1.13 -0.39
N ALA A 57 11.90 -0.45 -1.50
CA ALA A 57 12.93 -0.11 -2.49
C ALA A 57 14.05 0.77 -1.91
N LEU A 58 13.72 1.76 -1.08
CA LEU A 58 14.71 2.58 -0.37
C LEU A 58 15.52 1.75 0.62
N GLY A 59 14.89 0.83 1.36
CA GLY A 59 15.58 -0.08 2.27
C GLY A 59 16.58 -0.99 1.54
N VAL A 60 16.19 -1.55 0.40
CA VAL A 60 17.08 -2.35 -0.46
C VAL A 60 18.24 -1.50 -0.99
N ALA A 61 17.97 -0.28 -1.46
CA ALA A 61 19.00 0.62 -1.97
C ALA A 61 20.02 1.01 -0.88
N GLN A 62 19.57 1.29 0.34
CA GLN A 62 20.44 1.59 1.49
C GLN A 62 21.32 0.38 1.86
N SER A 63 20.72 -0.81 1.93
CA SER A 63 21.45 -2.05 2.20
C SER A 63 22.52 -2.33 1.14
N LEU A 64 22.16 -2.17 -0.14
CA LEU A 64 23.10 -2.35 -1.25
C LEU A 64 24.25 -1.33 -1.20
N THR A 65 23.94 -0.07 -0.90
CA THR A 65 24.95 0.99 -0.76
C THR A 65 25.92 0.69 0.38
N ALA A 66 25.42 0.22 1.53
CA ALA A 66 26.25 -0.18 2.67
C ALA A 66 27.19 -1.34 2.31
N GLN A 67 26.69 -2.38 1.64
CA GLN A 67 27.49 -3.52 1.18
C GLN A 67 28.56 -3.13 0.16
N ILE A 68 28.25 -2.21 -0.76
CA ILE A 68 29.21 -1.68 -1.73
C ILE A 68 30.31 -0.90 -1.01
N CYS A 69 29.95 0.01 -0.11
CA CYS A 69 30.92 0.78 0.68
C CYS A 69 31.84 -0.14 1.52
N GLU A 70 31.28 -1.14 2.18
CA GLU A 70 32.03 -2.13 2.95
C GLU A 70 33.00 -2.92 2.06
N THR A 71 32.54 -3.33 0.88
CA THR A 71 33.37 -4.03 -0.10
C THR A 71 34.51 -3.15 -0.61
N LEU A 72 34.25 -1.88 -0.94
CA LEU A 72 35.28 -0.93 -1.38
C LEU A 72 36.32 -0.68 -0.28
N LEU A 73 35.90 -0.55 0.99
CA LEU A 73 36.79 -0.39 2.12
C LEU A 73 37.68 -1.63 2.36
N ARG A 74 37.12 -2.84 2.19
CA ARG A 74 37.88 -4.10 2.26
C ARG A 74 38.90 -4.25 1.13
N LEU A 75 38.62 -3.68 -0.03
CA LEU A 75 39.50 -3.69 -1.19
C LEU A 75 40.58 -2.59 -1.13
N LYS A 76 40.39 -1.55 -0.32
CA LYS A 76 41.34 -0.43 -0.15
C LYS A 76 42.81 -0.84 0.07
N PRO A 77 43.16 -1.86 0.89
CA PRO A 77 44.54 -2.29 1.07
C PRO A 77 45.17 -2.94 -0.18
N LYS A 78 44.36 -3.49 -1.09
CA LYS A 78 44.82 -4.15 -2.32
C LYS A 78 45.03 -3.19 -3.50
N PHE A 79 44.36 -2.04 -3.49
CA PHE A 79 44.40 -1.06 -4.58
C PHE A 79 45.15 0.24 -4.23
N PHE A 80 45.32 0.57 -2.95
CA PHE A 80 45.95 1.82 -2.50
C PHE A 80 47.09 1.62 -1.48
N GLY A 81 47.51 0.37 -1.23
CA GLY A 81 48.66 0.03 -0.39
C GLY A 81 49.83 -0.44 -1.23
N GLY A 82 50.61 0.52 -1.73
CA GLY A 82 51.92 0.34 -2.35
C GLY A 82 52.75 1.57 -2.05
#